data_AF-A0A914DNX2-F1
#
_entry.id   AF-A0A914DNX2-F1
#
_cell.length_a   1.000
_cell.length_b   1.000
_cell.length_c   1.000
_cell.angle_alpha   90.00
_cell.angle_beta   90.00
_cell.angle_gamma   90.00
#
_symmetry.space_group_name_H-M   'P 1'
#
loop_
_entity.id
_entity.type
_entity.pdbx_description
1 polymer ?
#
loop_
_entity_poly.entity_id
_entity_poly.type
_entity_poly.pdbx_seq_one_letter_code
_entity_poly.pdbx_strand_id
1 'polypeptide(L)'
;MCSKFVIGLLDRFVPQFDRRMMHNYNQLIAALCFLAVTVLLCFDYENMLILILSIFGLTTVSYVWDACYVITAESMPTEIRSTALGICSTVSRVGMLTAPLLVTLSTFWKPTVYLALAIFGFVNFALAWNFLPETKHVNLAEVNLKSNPKIAPTET
;
A
#
# COMPACT_ATOMS: atom_id res chain seq x y z
N MET A 1 2.27 11.50 -10.78
CA MET A 1 1.40 12.28 -11.69
C MET A 1 0.45 11.37 -12.47
N CYS A 2 0.90 10.24 -13.03
CA CYS A 2 0.01 9.30 -13.74
C CYS A 2 -1.05 8.62 -12.87
N SER A 3 -0.78 8.34 -11.58
CA SER A 3 -1.77 7.66 -10.73
C SER A 3 -3.01 8.51 -10.43
N LYS A 4 -2.88 9.84 -10.31
CA LYS A 4 -4.03 10.75 -10.17
C LYS A 4 -4.96 10.72 -11.40
N PHE A 5 -4.38 10.53 -12.59
CA PHE A 5 -5.16 10.40 -13.84
C PHE A 5 -5.84 9.04 -13.95
N VAL A 6 -5.17 7.96 -13.53
CA VAL A 6 -5.71 6.60 -13.50
C VAL A 6 -6.82 6.46 -12.45
N ILE A 7 -6.69 7.07 -11.28
CA ILE A 7 -7.73 7.08 -10.24
C ILE A 7 -8.96 7.85 -10.73
N GLY A 8 -8.77 9.01 -11.39
CA GLY A 8 -9.88 9.77 -11.98
C GLY A 8 -10.61 9.03 -13.12
N LEU A 9 -9.92 8.15 -13.85
CA LEU A 9 -10.52 7.29 -14.89
C LEU A 9 -11.21 6.04 -14.30
N LEU A 10 -10.63 5.42 -13.28
CA LEU A 10 -11.20 4.26 -12.59
C LEU A 10 -12.49 4.61 -11.84
N ASP A 11 -12.53 5.78 -11.19
CA ASP A 11 -13.72 6.28 -10.48
C ASP A 11 -14.89 6.56 -11.46
N ARG A 12 -14.57 6.82 -12.74
CA ARG A 12 -15.57 7.03 -13.80
C ARG A 12 -16.11 5.74 -14.41
N PHE A 13 -15.39 4.64 -14.31
CA PHE A 13 -15.79 3.38 -14.96
C PHE A 13 -16.48 2.38 -14.03
N VAL A 14 -16.18 2.36 -12.73
CA VAL A 14 -16.76 1.35 -11.83
C VAL A 14 -17.01 1.91 -10.41
N PRO A 15 -18.23 2.39 -10.12
CA PRO A 15 -18.60 2.97 -8.81
C PRO A 15 -18.73 1.93 -7.67
N GLN A 16 -18.35 0.66 -7.89
CA GLN A 16 -18.41 -0.44 -6.93
C GLN A 16 -17.03 -0.99 -6.50
N PHE A 17 -15.91 -0.37 -6.88
CA PHE A 17 -14.59 -0.84 -6.44
C PHE A 17 -14.33 -0.56 -4.95
N ASP A 18 -14.34 -1.62 -4.14
CA ASP A 18 -13.81 -1.59 -2.79
C ASP A 18 -12.29 -1.37 -2.85
N ARG A 19 -11.86 -0.14 -2.52
CA ARG A 19 -10.46 0.36 -2.63
C ARG A 19 -9.43 -0.53 -1.92
N ARG A 20 -9.91 -1.33 -0.96
CA ARG A 20 -9.17 -2.33 -0.19
C ARG A 20 -8.82 -3.56 -1.01
N MET A 21 -9.75 -4.04 -1.82
CA MET A 21 -9.50 -5.18 -2.71
C MET A 21 -8.44 -4.80 -3.76
N MET A 22 -8.44 -3.56 -4.25
CA MET A 22 -7.40 -3.08 -5.17
C MET A 22 -6.01 -3.04 -4.52
N HIS A 23 -5.93 -2.52 -3.30
CA HIS A 23 -4.67 -2.51 -2.53
C HIS A 23 -4.17 -3.94 -2.27
N ASN A 24 -5.04 -4.82 -1.75
CA ASN A 24 -4.69 -6.21 -1.44
C ASN A 24 -4.30 -7.02 -2.67
N TYR A 25 -4.99 -6.83 -3.81
CA TYR A 25 -4.67 -7.51 -5.06
C TYR A 25 -3.30 -7.10 -5.62
N ASN A 26 -3.03 -5.80 -5.67
CA ASN A 26 -1.73 -5.30 -6.14
C ASN A 26 -0.59 -5.73 -5.21
N GLN A 27 -0.82 -5.67 -3.89
CA GLN A 27 0.17 -6.11 -2.91
C GLN A 27 0.47 -7.62 -3.02
N LEU A 28 -0.55 -8.44 -3.27
CA LEU A 28 -0.38 -9.88 -3.49
C LEU A 28 0.40 -10.17 -4.78
N ILE A 29 0.08 -9.49 -5.89
CA ILE A 29 0.82 -9.62 -7.15
C ILE A 29 2.30 -9.26 -6.96
N ALA A 30 2.59 -8.16 -6.28
CA ALA A 30 3.96 -7.74 -6.02
C ALA A 30 4.71 -8.78 -5.18
N ALA A 31 4.11 -9.30 -4.12
CA ALA A 31 4.70 -10.33 -3.27
C ALA A 31 5.00 -11.63 -4.03
N LEU A 32 4.06 -12.09 -4.87
CA LEU A 32 4.26 -13.25 -5.73
C LEU A 32 5.36 -13.02 -6.77
N CYS A 33 5.46 -11.81 -7.32
CA CYS A 33 6.48 -11.46 -8.30
C CYS A 33 7.89 -11.49 -7.67
N PHE A 34 8.07 -10.90 -6.49
CA PHE A 34 9.35 -10.97 -5.77
C PHE A 34 9.69 -12.39 -5.29
N LEU A 35 8.69 -13.18 -4.92
CA LEU A 35 8.90 -14.60 -4.59
C LEU A 35 9.35 -15.40 -5.82
N ALA A 36 8.73 -15.18 -6.99
CA ALA A 36 9.14 -15.81 -8.25
C ALA A 36 10.58 -15.43 -8.63
N VAL A 37 10.96 -14.15 -8.48
CA VAL A 37 12.35 -13.69 -8.69
C VAL A 37 13.32 -14.37 -7.71
N THR A 38 12.92 -14.52 -6.44
CA THR A 38 13.73 -15.21 -5.42
C THR A 38 13.98 -16.67 -5.82
N VAL A 39 12.95 -17.38 -6.26
CA VAL A 39 13.06 -18.78 -6.72
C VAL A 39 13.97 -18.88 -7.95
N LEU A 40 13.80 -18.00 -8.94
CA LEU A 40 14.64 -17.97 -10.14
C LEU A 40 16.13 -17.74 -9.80
N LEU A 41 16.41 -16.85 -8.84
CA LEU A 41 17.77 -16.60 -8.34
C LEU A 41 18.37 -17.78 -7.58
N CYS A 42 17.54 -18.58 -6.87
CA CYS A 42 18.02 -19.81 -6.20
C CYS A 42 18.43 -20.90 -7.19
N PHE A 43 17.91 -20.89 -8.42
CA PHE A 43 18.30 -21.81 -9.49
C PHE A 43 19.47 -21.28 -10.35
N ASP A 44 20.15 -20.22 -9.90
CA ASP A 44 21.27 -19.56 -10.61
C ASP A 44 20.92 -19.11 -12.04
N TYR A 45 19.64 -18.83 -12.32
CA TYR A 45 19.27 -18.17 -13.58
C TYR A 45 19.62 -16.69 -13.50
N GLU A 46 20.40 -16.18 -14.45
CA GLU A 46 20.72 -14.75 -14.59
C GLU A 46 20.18 -14.23 -15.94
N ASN A 47 18.87 -14.35 -16.13
CA ASN A 47 18.19 -13.98 -17.38
C ASN A 47 17.56 -12.58 -17.30
N MET A 48 17.39 -11.93 -18.45
CA MET A 48 16.64 -10.66 -18.59
C MET A 48 15.23 -10.71 -17.98
N LEU A 49 14.66 -11.90 -17.88
CA LEU A 49 13.37 -12.17 -17.25
C LEU A 49 13.33 -11.72 -15.78
N ILE A 50 14.43 -11.87 -15.02
CA ILE A 50 14.50 -11.40 -13.62
C ILE A 50 14.39 -9.89 -13.53
N LEU A 51 15.05 -9.17 -14.45
CA LEU A 51 14.98 -7.72 -14.51
C LEU A 51 13.55 -7.26 -14.82
N ILE A 52 12.91 -7.88 -15.82
CA ILE A 52 11.53 -7.56 -16.22
C ILE A 52 10.56 -7.82 -15.06
N LEU A 53 10.65 -8.97 -14.40
CA LEU A 53 9.82 -9.28 -13.23
C LEU A 53 10.10 -8.31 -12.08
N SER A 54 11.36 -8.00 -11.79
CA SER A 54 11.72 -7.06 -10.72
C SER A 54 11.13 -5.68 -10.97
N ILE A 55 11.22 -5.17 -12.20
CA ILE A 55 10.62 -3.88 -12.58
C ILE A 55 9.10 -3.95 -12.46
N PHE A 56 8.48 -5.04 -12.90
CA PHE A 56 7.03 -5.24 -12.77
C PHE A 56 6.56 -5.29 -11.31
N GLY A 57 7.31 -5.94 -10.42
CA GLY A 57 7.07 -5.92 -8.98
C GLY A 57 7.16 -4.50 -8.41
N LEU A 58 8.22 -3.76 -8.76
CA LEU A 58 8.45 -2.39 -8.28
C LEU A 58 7.38 -1.39 -8.75
N THR A 59 6.90 -1.51 -9.99
CA THR A 59 5.80 -0.66 -10.47
C THR A 59 4.52 -0.96 -9.72
N THR A 60 4.23 -2.23 -9.46
CA THR A 60 3.06 -2.65 -8.69
C THR A 60 3.09 -2.09 -7.27
N VAL A 61 4.24 -2.14 -6.57
CA VAL A 61 4.41 -1.51 -5.25
C VAL A 61 4.20 0.00 -5.29
N SER A 62 4.61 0.66 -6.38
CA SER A 62 4.36 2.10 -6.54
C SER A 62 2.86 2.42 -6.62
N TYR A 63 2.07 1.59 -7.30
CA TYR A 63 0.61 1.72 -7.30
C TYR A 63 -0.01 1.46 -5.93
N VAL A 64 0.52 0.50 -5.16
CA VAL A 64 0.09 0.24 -3.78
C VAL A 64 0.30 1.47 -2.90
N TRP A 65 1.47 2.13 -3.02
CA TRP A 65 1.77 3.36 -2.28
C TRP A 65 0.77 4.48 -2.57
N ASP A 66 0.45 4.68 -3.85
CA ASP A 66 -0.54 5.68 -4.27
C ASP A 66 -1.94 5.35 -3.73
N ALA A 67 -2.35 4.07 -3.77
CA ALA A 67 -3.63 3.62 -3.22
C ALA A 67 -3.70 3.85 -1.70
N CYS A 68 -2.63 3.54 -0.95
CA CYS A 68 -2.53 3.82 0.48
C CYS A 68 -2.72 5.31 0.80
N TYR A 69 -2.12 6.18 0.01
CA TYR A 69 -2.24 7.63 0.20
C TYR A 69 -3.69 8.10 0.06
N VAL A 70 -4.41 7.58 -0.94
CA VAL A 70 -5.82 7.89 -1.16
C VAL A 70 -6.69 7.34 -0.02
N ILE A 71 -6.51 6.07 0.36
CA ILE A 71 -7.26 5.45 1.46
C ILE A 71 -7.05 6.23 2.77
N THR A 72 -5.81 6.65 3.05
CA THR A 72 -5.49 7.48 4.22
C THR A 72 -6.17 8.85 4.14
N ALA A 73 -6.23 9.46 2.95
CA ALA A 73 -6.85 10.75 2.77
C ALA A 73 -8.37 10.76 2.94
N GLU A 74 -9.02 9.60 2.70
CA GLU A 74 -10.47 9.42 2.81
C GLU A 74 -10.91 8.92 4.18
N SER A 75 -10.07 8.14 4.87
CA SER A 75 -10.37 7.61 6.20
C SER A 75 -10.12 8.61 7.33
N MET A 76 -9.25 9.60 7.12
CA MET A 76 -8.81 10.52 8.16
C MET A 76 -9.54 11.87 8.07
N PRO A 77 -10.02 12.44 9.20
CA PRO A 77 -10.53 13.81 9.24
C PRO A 77 -9.42 14.82 8.90
N THR A 78 -9.81 15.96 8.32
CA THR A 78 -8.90 16.99 7.79
C THR A 78 -7.86 17.49 8.79
N GLU A 79 -8.22 17.51 10.07
CA GLU A 79 -7.37 17.92 11.21
C GLU A 79 -6.09 17.06 11.35
N ILE A 80 -6.19 15.73 11.20
CA ILE A 80 -5.08 14.81 11.47
C ILE A 80 -4.40 14.27 10.22
N ARG A 81 -4.98 14.50 9.04
CA ARG A 81 -4.52 13.93 7.76
C ARG A 81 -3.08 14.32 7.42
N SER A 82 -2.71 15.59 7.61
CA SER A 82 -1.35 16.06 7.32
C SER A 82 -0.31 15.39 8.22
N THR A 83 -0.62 15.28 9.51
CA THR A 83 0.25 14.63 10.51
C THR A 83 0.42 13.14 10.23
N ALA A 84 -0.66 12.42 9.90
CA ALA A 84 -0.60 11.00 9.57
C ALA A 84 0.30 10.71 8.35
N LEU A 85 0.16 11.52 7.28
CA LEU A 85 0.99 11.41 6.09
C LEU A 85 2.47 11.79 6.36
N GLY A 86 2.69 12.75 7.26
CA GLY A 86 4.03 13.11 7.75
C GLY A 86 4.71 11.93 8.46
N ILE A 87 4.00 11.26 9.38
CA ILE A 87 4.51 10.08 10.09
C ILE A 87 4.82 8.95 9.11
N CYS A 88 3.91 8.65 8.18
CA CYS A 88 4.14 7.64 7.14
C CYS A 88 5.41 7.92 6.33
N SER A 89 5.63 9.18 5.95
CA SER A 89 6.83 9.60 5.22
C SER A 89 8.12 9.42 6.04
N THR A 90 8.09 9.73 7.35
CA THR A 90 9.25 9.49 8.22
C THR A 90 9.59 8.02 8.34
N VAL A 91 8.59 7.14 8.49
CA VAL A 91 8.79 5.68 8.55
C VAL A 91 9.36 5.15 7.23
N SER A 92 8.86 5.64 6.09
CA SER A 92 9.40 5.30 4.77
C SER A 92 10.89 5.66 4.64
N ARG A 93 11.30 6.84 5.15
CA ARG A 93 12.71 7.25 5.18
C ARG A 93 13.56 6.33 6.04
N VAL A 94 13.04 5.88 7.19
CA VAL A 94 13.73 4.88 8.01
C VAL A 94 13.91 3.58 7.23
N GLY A 95 12.90 3.11 6.51
CA GLY A 95 13.00 1.95 5.62
C GLY A 95 14.06 2.10 4.53
N MET A 96 14.19 3.30 3.94
CA MET A 96 15.24 3.62 2.98
C MET A 96 16.65 3.56 3.60
N LEU A 97 16.81 3.98 4.86
CA LEU A 97 18.08 3.87 5.57
C LEU A 97 18.46 2.40 5.82
N THR A 98 17.48 1.50 5.95
CA THR A 98 17.71 0.06 6.08
C THR A 98 18.05 -0.63 4.75
N ALA A 99 17.78 -0.01 3.60
CA ALA A 99 18.05 -0.59 2.28
C ALA A 99 19.52 -1.00 2.06
N PRO A 100 20.55 -0.16 2.33
CA PRO A 100 21.95 -0.57 2.15
C PRO A 100 22.35 -1.74 3.05
N LEU A 101 21.76 -1.87 4.25
CA LEU A 101 22.02 -3.00 5.14
C LEU A 101 21.59 -4.32 4.49
N LEU A 102 20.43 -4.35 3.83
CA LEU A 102 19.94 -5.52 3.10
C LEU A 102 20.86 -5.89 1.93
N VAL A 103 21.43 -4.90 1.24
CA VAL A 103 22.40 -5.11 0.15
C VAL A 103 23.72 -5.69 0.70
N THR A 104 24.19 -5.23 1.86
CA THR A 104 25.36 -5.85 2.49
C THR A 104 25.09 -7.33 2.83
N LEU A 105 23.89 -7.67 3.31
CA LEU A 105 23.50 -9.07 3.53
C LEU A 105 23.43 -9.89 2.23
N SER A 106 23.11 -9.26 1.09
CA SER A 106 23.06 -9.93 -0.21
C SER A 106 24.43 -10.43 -0.69
N THR A 107 25.51 -9.93 -0.08
CA THR A 107 26.89 -10.35 -0.39
C THR A 107 27.17 -11.77 0.10
N PHE A 108 26.47 -12.23 1.16
CA PHE A 108 26.55 -13.62 1.61
C PHE A 108 25.65 -14.52 0.78
N TRP A 109 24.39 -14.11 0.56
CA TRP A 109 23.39 -14.86 -0.20
C TRP A 109 22.68 -13.93 -1.20
N LYS A 110 22.93 -14.11 -2.51
CA LYS A 110 22.33 -13.34 -3.62
C LYS A 110 20.79 -13.15 -3.50
N PRO A 111 19.97 -14.17 -3.19
CA PRO A 111 18.51 -14.02 -3.19
C PRO A 111 17.93 -13.34 -1.94
N THR A 112 18.75 -13.00 -0.94
CA THR A 112 18.29 -12.52 0.39
C THR A 112 17.43 -11.26 0.30
N VAL A 113 17.79 -10.32 -0.56
CA VAL A 113 17.08 -9.03 -0.69
C VAL A 113 15.67 -9.25 -1.20
N TYR A 114 15.51 -10.04 -2.26
CA TYR A 114 14.20 -10.33 -2.86
C TYR A 114 13.33 -11.19 -1.93
N LEU A 115 13.94 -12.12 -1.19
CA LEU A 115 13.25 -12.90 -0.19
C LEU A 115 12.71 -12.01 0.93
N ALA A 116 13.51 -11.09 1.45
CA ALA A 116 13.09 -10.15 2.47
C ALA A 116 11.91 -9.30 1.99
N LEU A 117 11.99 -8.76 0.76
CA LEU A 117 10.90 -7.99 0.15
C LEU A 117 9.62 -8.83 -0.02
N ALA A 118 9.73 -10.10 -0.42
CA ALA A 118 8.58 -10.99 -0.51
C ALA A 118 7.94 -11.22 0.87
N ILE A 119 8.73 -11.49 1.91
CA ILE A 119 8.25 -11.68 3.29
C ILE A 119 7.54 -10.42 3.79
N PHE A 120 8.17 -9.25 3.68
CA PHE A 120 7.55 -7.97 4.04
C PHE A 120 6.25 -7.75 3.24
N GLY A 121 6.24 -8.15 1.97
CA GLY A 121 5.07 -8.09 1.10
C GLY A 121 3.89 -8.90 1.63
N PHE A 122 4.13 -10.17 1.99
CA PHE A 122 3.11 -11.06 2.57
C PHE A 122 2.65 -10.63 3.96
N VAL A 123 3.56 -10.14 4.81
CA VAL A 123 3.19 -9.60 6.12
C VAL A 123 2.28 -8.39 5.95
N ASN A 124 2.62 -7.48 5.03
CA ASN A 124 1.76 -6.34 4.73
C ASN A 124 0.38 -6.76 4.23
N PHE A 125 0.30 -7.75 3.33
CA PHE A 125 -0.96 -8.33 2.87
C PHE A 125 -1.78 -8.93 4.04
N ALA A 126 -1.15 -9.70 4.93
CA ALA A 126 -1.83 -10.29 6.07
C ALA A 126 -2.33 -9.23 7.08
N LEU A 127 -1.54 -8.17 7.29
CA LEU A 127 -1.95 -7.03 8.11
C LEU A 127 -3.10 -6.26 7.45
N ALA A 128 -3.03 -5.98 6.16
CA ALA A 128 -4.10 -5.33 5.42
C ALA A 128 -5.37 -6.20 5.32
N TRP A 129 -5.26 -7.52 5.43
CA TRP A 129 -6.42 -8.40 5.53
C TRP A 129 -7.10 -8.33 6.90
N ASN A 130 -6.31 -8.34 7.98
CA ASN A 130 -6.84 -8.38 9.36
C ASN A 130 -7.21 -7.00 9.93
N PHE A 131 -6.42 -5.98 9.63
CA PHE A 131 -6.48 -4.67 10.29
C PHE A 131 -7.32 -3.65 9.54
N LEU A 132 -7.70 -3.96 8.31
CA LEU A 132 -8.59 -3.14 7.52
C LEU A 132 -10.01 -3.74 7.69
N PRO A 133 -10.89 -3.18 8.56
CA PRO A 133 -12.33 -3.50 8.61
C PRO A 133 -13.08 -2.76 7.50
N GLU A 134 -13.79 -3.44 6.59
CA GLU A 134 -14.42 -2.85 5.39
C GLU A 134 -15.04 -1.47 5.69
N THR A 135 -14.50 -0.41 5.08
CA THR A 135 -15.03 0.96 5.19
C THR A 135 -16.23 1.18 4.27
N LYS A 136 -16.96 0.12 3.94
CA LYS A 136 -18.25 0.22 3.27
C LYS A 136 -19.29 0.41 4.36
N HIS A 137 -19.89 1.60 4.38
CA HIS A 137 -21.01 2.04 5.24
C HIS A 137 -20.73 2.91 6.48
N VAL A 138 -19.50 3.32 6.81
CA VAL A 138 -19.30 4.33 7.87
C VAL A 138 -19.35 5.74 7.27
N ASN A 139 -20.52 6.36 7.39
CA ASN A 139 -20.78 7.73 6.99
C ASN A 139 -20.08 8.68 7.99
N LEU A 140 -18.99 9.33 7.58
CA LEU A 140 -18.22 10.28 8.42
C LEU A 140 -19.05 11.48 8.92
N ALA A 141 -20.24 11.70 8.33
CA ALA A 141 -21.19 12.71 8.80
C ALA A 141 -21.77 12.38 10.19
N GLU A 142 -21.92 11.11 10.57
CA GLU A 142 -22.51 10.73 11.87
C GLU A 142 -21.56 10.93 13.06
N VAL A 143 -20.25 10.80 12.86
CA VAL A 143 -19.26 10.95 13.94
C VAL A 143 -19.18 12.40 14.43
N ASN A 144 -19.41 13.38 13.54
CA ASN A 144 -19.42 14.81 13.90
C ASN A 144 -20.68 15.25 14.66
N LEU A 145 -21.77 14.46 14.64
CA LEU A 145 -23.00 14.78 15.38
C LEU A 145 -22.97 14.24 16.82
N LYS A 146 -22.22 13.16 17.08
CA LYS A 146 -22.09 12.60 18.43
C LYS A 146 -21.16 13.39 19.35
N SER A 147 -20.26 14.23 18.80
CA SER A 147 -19.35 15.07 19.59
C SER A 147 -19.92 16.46 19.91
N ASN A 148 -21.05 16.85 19.31
CA ASN A 148 -21.66 18.15 19.57
C ASN A 148 -23.18 18.02 19.85
N PRO A 149 -23.60 17.75 21.11
CA PRO A 149 -25.01 17.69 21.46
C PRO A 149 -25.74 19.06 21.46
N LYS A 150 -25.21 20.12 20.83
CA LYS A 150 -25.80 21.47 20.87
C LYS A 150 -26.47 21.97 19.58
N ILE A 151 -26.65 21.12 18.57
CA ILE A 151 -27.37 21.55 17.36
C ILE A 151 -28.48 20.54 17.04
N ALA A 152 -29.46 20.47 17.94
CA ALA A 152 -30.80 20.05 17.54
C ALA A 152 -31.42 21.21 16.74
N PRO A 153 -32.00 20.98 15.57
CA PRO A 153 -32.78 22.00 14.89
C PRO A 153 -34.02 22.29 15.76
N THR A 154 -34.08 23.49 16.32
CA THR A 154 -35.29 24.03 16.92
C THR A 154 -36.31 24.18 15.80
N GLU A 155 -37.39 23.40 15.87
CA GLU A 155 -38.62 23.62 15.10
C GLU A 155 -39.12 25.05 15.34
N THR A 156 -39.27 25.83 14.26
CA THR A 156 -40.39 26.74 13.94
C THR A 156 -40.28 27.19 12.50
#